data_AF-A0A1H6YCA6-F1
#
_entry.id   AF-A0A1H6YCA6-F1
#
_cell.length_a   1.000
_cell.length_b   1.000
_cell.length_c   1.000
_cell.angle_alpha   90.00
_cell.angle_beta   90.00
_cell.angle_gamma   90.00
#
_symmetry.space_group_name_H-M   'P 1'
#
loop_
_entity.id
_entity.type
_entity.pdbx_description
1 polymer ?
#
loop_
_entity_poly.entity_id
_entity_poly.type
_entity_poly.pdbx_seq_one_letter_code
_entity_poly.pdbx_strand_id
1 'polypeptide(L)'
;MPSITLKDHYVEHEGLLSDKWDIYLSEYERLFRSQRQAPVTILEIGVQNGGSLEIWGKYFPNASTIIGCDINPRCENITYTSDKTHLVIGDINQPQTLEKIFSITQEFDIVIDDGSHTSSDIIGTFCNFFPRLKHGGLYIAEDLHCSYWEDYEGGLHHPRSSMAFFKALADVLNFEHWGIEHSRVKLLQAFGISAPLGEVVLAEIHSIEFVNSMCIITKHPAASNRLGKRHIAGKSALVCDIKNTHGTYIGVPSQDKNKFSTSKIANNDQTPPKKTPRNRPLSLAAKIYWHEKQGNAASGYSEVRSSAAKYSTDGERQTLTLLFPDTVGLLDSLRLDISDDLAAIILHGMRLVDSDGHELWQWSGYTNALAKVGGIAFFREGDDEPCTLFALNDDPRFELVLPDETLAAIRPGCALLLDITPYTLASQLPRVFAQSGALAAELRIMAEQLNTRLDQKDRLIASQKERIQRLEKNQHEQYEQLLRAESQLALLKELVVSSGCVESL
;
A
#
# COMPACT_ATOMS: atom_id res chain seq x y z
N MET A 1 -39.69 -20.41 -5.42
CA MET A 1 -39.13 -19.18 -6.00
C MET A 1 -37.62 -19.38 -6.13
N PRO A 2 -36.96 -18.93 -7.20
CA PRO A 2 -35.50 -18.87 -7.20
C PRO A 2 -35.05 -18.00 -6.01
N SER A 3 -34.06 -18.45 -5.24
CA SER A 3 -33.57 -17.64 -4.12
C SER A 3 -32.81 -16.44 -4.67
N ILE A 4 -33.12 -15.25 -4.16
CA ILE A 4 -32.42 -13.98 -4.46
C ILE A 4 -30.91 -14.21 -4.32
N THR A 5 -30.12 -13.96 -5.36
CA THR A 5 -28.66 -14.18 -5.33
C THR A 5 -27.95 -13.08 -4.54
N LEU A 6 -26.68 -13.26 -4.19
CA LEU A 6 -25.89 -12.19 -3.58
C LEU A 6 -25.82 -10.93 -4.48
N LYS A 7 -25.68 -11.12 -5.80
CA LYS A 7 -25.64 -10.02 -6.76
C LYS A 7 -26.96 -9.23 -6.76
N ASP A 8 -28.11 -9.92 -6.69
CA ASP A 8 -29.41 -9.26 -6.56
C ASP A 8 -29.49 -8.43 -5.28
N HIS A 9 -28.98 -8.96 -4.15
CA HIS A 9 -28.92 -8.20 -2.90
C HIS A 9 -28.08 -6.93 -2.99
N TYR A 10 -27.02 -6.91 -3.79
CA TYR A 10 -26.22 -5.69 -4.06
C TYR A 10 -26.97 -4.71 -4.96
N VAL A 11 -27.60 -5.19 -6.04
CA VAL A 11 -28.33 -4.35 -7.00
C VAL A 11 -29.56 -3.68 -6.35
N GLU A 12 -30.25 -4.39 -5.48
CA GLU A 12 -31.45 -3.91 -4.78
C GLU A 12 -31.12 -3.17 -3.46
N HIS A 13 -29.84 -2.98 -3.13
CA HIS A 13 -29.44 -2.37 -1.86
C HIS A 13 -29.62 -0.84 -1.88
N GLU A 14 -30.48 -0.31 -1.00
CA GLU A 14 -30.71 1.13 -0.83
C GLU A 14 -30.11 1.70 0.48
N GLY A 15 -29.39 0.88 1.26
CA GLY A 15 -28.83 1.25 2.56
C GLY A 15 -27.43 1.87 2.47
N LEU A 16 -26.56 1.47 3.38
CA LEU A 16 -25.17 1.94 3.42
C LEU A 16 -24.40 1.54 2.15
N LEU A 17 -23.45 2.37 1.73
CA LEU A 17 -22.67 2.09 0.52
C LEU A 17 -21.79 0.84 0.70
N SER A 18 -21.77 0.00 -0.33
CA SER A 18 -20.88 -1.15 -0.45
C SER A 18 -20.28 -1.17 -1.85
N ASP A 19 -19.02 -1.55 -1.96
CA ASP A 19 -18.31 -1.73 -3.23
C ASP A 19 -17.76 -3.15 -3.29
N LYS A 20 -17.93 -3.82 -4.44
CA LYS A 20 -17.36 -5.15 -4.72
C LYS A 20 -17.16 -5.34 -6.22
N TRP A 21 -16.11 -6.07 -6.59
CA TRP A 21 -15.88 -6.51 -7.95
C TRP A 21 -16.89 -7.57 -8.39
N ASP A 22 -17.29 -7.58 -9.67
CA ASP A 22 -18.32 -8.49 -10.20
C ASP A 22 -18.00 -9.97 -9.97
N ILE A 23 -16.72 -10.35 -10.12
CA ILE A 23 -16.27 -11.72 -9.89
C ILE A 23 -16.38 -12.12 -8.41
N TYR A 24 -16.22 -11.19 -7.48
CA TYR A 24 -16.30 -11.48 -6.05
C TYR A 24 -17.73 -11.87 -5.67
N LEU A 25 -18.73 -11.16 -6.21
CA LEU A 25 -20.15 -11.48 -5.98
C LEU A 25 -20.50 -12.89 -6.48
N SER A 26 -19.97 -13.28 -7.64
CA SER A 26 -20.19 -14.60 -8.23
C SER A 26 -19.53 -15.71 -7.42
N GLU A 27 -18.30 -15.49 -6.95
CA GLU A 27 -17.58 -16.46 -6.13
C GLU A 27 -18.16 -16.57 -4.72
N TYR A 28 -18.54 -15.46 -4.10
CA TYR A 28 -19.21 -15.49 -2.81
C TYR A 28 -20.54 -16.24 -2.87
N GLU A 29 -21.34 -16.06 -3.92
CA GLU A 29 -22.54 -16.88 -4.12
C GLU A 29 -22.17 -18.38 -4.21
N ARG A 30 -21.15 -18.75 -4.99
CA ARG A 30 -20.72 -20.16 -5.10
C ARG A 30 -20.29 -20.74 -3.75
N LEU A 31 -19.48 -20.00 -2.99
CA LEU A 31 -18.89 -20.43 -1.73
C LEU A 31 -19.92 -20.52 -0.60
N PHE A 32 -20.79 -19.53 -0.49
CA PHE A 32 -21.66 -19.36 0.67
C PHE A 32 -23.04 -19.96 0.54
N ARG A 33 -23.47 -20.28 -0.69
CA ARG A 33 -24.83 -20.78 -0.95
C ARG A 33 -25.23 -21.98 -0.09
N SER A 34 -24.29 -22.90 0.18
CA SER A 34 -24.55 -24.08 1.03
C SER A 34 -24.76 -23.73 2.51
N GLN A 35 -24.22 -22.61 2.98
CA GLN A 35 -24.26 -22.14 4.37
C GLN A 35 -25.29 -21.04 4.60
N ARG A 36 -25.99 -20.58 3.54
CA ARG A 36 -26.89 -19.42 3.59
C ARG A 36 -27.94 -19.47 4.70
N GLN A 37 -28.48 -20.67 4.97
CA GLN A 37 -29.51 -20.87 6.01
C GLN A 37 -28.92 -21.29 7.36
N ALA A 38 -27.61 -21.49 7.44
CA ALA A 38 -26.94 -21.90 8.67
C ALA A 38 -26.73 -20.70 9.62
N PRO A 39 -26.61 -20.94 10.93
CA PRO A 39 -26.31 -19.91 11.92
C PRO A 39 -24.82 -19.54 11.88
N VAL A 40 -24.41 -18.89 10.80
CA VAL A 40 -23.01 -18.55 10.56
C VAL A 40 -22.53 -17.40 11.44
N THR A 41 -21.26 -17.46 11.82
CA THR A 41 -20.49 -16.36 12.44
C THR A 41 -19.50 -15.83 11.42
N ILE A 42 -19.64 -14.56 11.07
CA ILE A 42 -18.86 -13.90 10.02
C ILE A 42 -18.03 -12.77 10.61
N LEU A 43 -16.76 -12.70 10.21
CA LEU A 43 -15.91 -11.52 10.41
C LEU A 43 -15.54 -10.94 9.03
N GLU A 44 -15.76 -9.65 8.84
CA GLU A 44 -15.24 -8.86 7.73
C GLU A 44 -14.29 -7.79 8.27
N ILE A 45 -13.11 -7.71 7.68
CA ILE A 45 -12.07 -6.75 8.01
C ILE A 45 -12.01 -5.75 6.85
N GLY A 46 -12.10 -4.46 7.17
CA GLY A 46 -12.42 -3.41 6.20
C GLY A 46 -13.93 -3.25 6.09
N VAL A 47 -14.48 -2.22 6.74
CA VAL A 47 -15.93 -1.96 6.77
C VAL A 47 -16.28 -0.79 5.87
N GLN A 48 -15.38 0.20 5.77
CA GLN A 48 -15.58 1.41 4.97
C GLN A 48 -16.91 2.11 5.34
N ASN A 49 -17.90 2.08 4.46
CA ASN A 49 -19.21 2.71 4.65
C ASN A 49 -20.24 1.76 5.31
N GLY A 50 -19.93 0.48 5.50
CA GLY A 50 -20.75 -0.48 6.23
C GLY A 50 -21.82 -1.22 5.43
N GLY A 51 -21.98 -0.95 4.13
CA GLY A 51 -23.00 -1.59 3.30
C GLY A 51 -22.84 -3.09 3.17
N SER A 52 -21.61 -3.60 3.14
CA SER A 52 -21.34 -5.05 3.06
C SER A 52 -21.93 -5.79 4.26
N LEU A 53 -21.77 -5.27 5.49
CA LEU A 53 -22.36 -5.88 6.69
C LEU A 53 -23.89 -5.92 6.65
N GLU A 54 -24.54 -4.87 6.14
CA GLU A 54 -26.00 -4.88 5.95
C GLU A 54 -26.42 -5.94 4.93
N ILE A 55 -25.67 -6.06 3.83
CA ILE A 55 -25.92 -7.06 2.79
C ILE A 55 -25.71 -8.48 3.34
N TRP A 56 -24.67 -8.72 4.15
CA TRP A 56 -24.47 -10.01 4.80
C TRP A 56 -25.62 -10.36 5.72
N GLY A 57 -26.17 -9.39 6.45
CA GLY A 57 -27.37 -9.59 7.27
C GLY A 57 -28.61 -10.00 6.44
N LYS A 58 -28.75 -9.49 5.22
CA LYS A 58 -29.82 -9.89 4.28
C LYS A 58 -29.54 -11.26 3.64
N TYR A 59 -28.30 -11.53 3.28
CA TYR A 59 -27.90 -12.75 2.60
C TYR A 59 -27.96 -13.98 3.51
N PHE A 60 -27.50 -13.83 4.75
CA PHE A 60 -27.52 -14.83 5.83
C PHE A 60 -28.57 -14.49 6.89
N PRO A 61 -29.87 -14.74 6.62
CA PRO A 61 -30.95 -14.32 7.53
C PRO A 61 -30.86 -14.96 8.93
N ASN A 62 -30.18 -16.11 9.03
CA ASN A 62 -30.00 -16.85 10.26
C ASN A 62 -28.63 -16.62 10.91
N ALA A 63 -27.80 -15.71 10.39
CA ALA A 63 -26.48 -15.42 10.98
C ALA A 63 -26.60 -15.25 12.50
N SER A 64 -25.69 -15.88 13.23
CA SER A 64 -25.60 -15.74 14.68
C SER A 64 -24.97 -14.41 15.04
N THR A 65 -23.91 -14.05 14.31
CA THR A 65 -23.08 -12.89 14.61
C THR A 65 -22.39 -12.44 13.32
N ILE A 66 -22.43 -11.14 13.05
CA ILE A 66 -21.69 -10.48 11.97
C ILE A 66 -20.81 -9.44 12.62
N ILE A 67 -19.50 -9.50 12.40
CA ILE A 67 -18.53 -8.57 12.98
C ILE A 67 -17.83 -7.85 11.84
N GLY A 68 -17.86 -6.52 11.86
CA GLY A 68 -16.99 -5.68 11.06
C GLY A 68 -15.84 -5.14 11.91
N CYS A 69 -14.63 -5.11 11.35
CA CYS A 69 -13.49 -4.43 11.96
C CYS A 69 -12.91 -3.38 11.01
N ASP A 70 -12.78 -2.14 11.47
CA ASP A 70 -12.17 -1.06 10.69
C ASP A 70 -11.25 -0.20 11.57
N ILE A 71 -10.15 0.27 11.00
CA ILE A 71 -9.21 1.16 11.69
C ILE A 71 -9.75 2.60 11.76
N ASN A 72 -10.64 2.98 10.84
CA ASN A 72 -11.16 4.33 10.74
C ASN A 72 -12.19 4.63 11.85
N PRO A 73 -11.90 5.56 12.78
CA PRO A 73 -12.82 5.88 13.86
C PRO A 73 -14.15 6.49 13.36
N ARG A 74 -14.23 6.97 12.12
CA ARG A 74 -15.50 7.45 11.55
C ARG A 74 -16.55 6.34 11.43
N CYS A 75 -16.14 5.08 11.33
CA CYS A 75 -17.06 3.95 11.28
C CYS A 75 -17.89 3.84 12.57
N GLU A 76 -17.46 4.41 13.72
CA GLU A 76 -18.27 4.47 14.95
C GLU A 76 -19.63 5.15 14.76
N ASN A 77 -19.77 6.01 13.74
CA ASN A 77 -21.03 6.69 13.43
C ASN A 77 -22.02 5.79 12.66
N ILE A 78 -21.58 4.62 12.20
CA ILE A 78 -22.44 3.67 11.51
C ILE A 78 -23.31 2.95 12.53
N THR A 79 -24.62 2.99 12.31
CA THR A 79 -25.60 2.30 13.16
C THR A 79 -26.29 1.21 12.34
N TYR A 80 -26.24 -0.02 12.84
CA TYR A 80 -26.95 -1.15 12.24
C TYR A 80 -28.27 -1.39 12.98
N THR A 81 -29.33 -1.71 12.22
CA THR A 81 -30.64 -2.06 12.80
C THR A 81 -30.60 -3.41 13.52
N SER A 82 -29.72 -4.32 13.11
CA SER A 82 -29.59 -5.66 13.70
C SER A 82 -28.72 -5.64 14.95
N ASP A 83 -29.21 -6.27 16.01
CA ASP A 83 -28.49 -6.53 17.27
C ASP A 83 -27.38 -7.58 17.15
N LYS A 84 -27.33 -8.30 16.03
CA LYS A 84 -26.31 -9.33 15.73
C LYS A 84 -25.11 -8.79 14.96
N THR A 85 -25.17 -7.53 14.52
CA THR A 85 -24.10 -6.88 13.77
C THR A 85 -23.29 -6.02 14.71
N HIS A 86 -22.00 -6.33 14.85
CA HIS A 86 -21.08 -5.65 15.74
C HIS A 86 -20.01 -4.95 14.93
N LEU A 87 -19.62 -3.75 15.38
CA LEU A 87 -18.52 -3.01 14.80
C LEU A 87 -17.41 -2.86 15.84
N VAL A 88 -16.19 -3.24 15.46
CA VAL A 88 -15.00 -3.07 16.28
C VAL A 88 -14.07 -2.08 15.59
N ILE A 89 -13.65 -1.06 16.33
CA ILE A 89 -12.71 -0.06 15.83
C ILE A 89 -11.31 -0.35 16.32
N GLY A 90 -10.39 -0.42 15.37
CA GLY A 90 -8.98 -0.61 15.60
C GLY A 90 -8.27 -1.31 14.44
N ASP A 91 -6.95 -1.29 14.48
CA ASP A 91 -6.11 -2.11 13.62
C ASP A 91 -6.28 -3.58 14.01
N ILE A 92 -6.72 -4.41 13.05
CA ILE A 92 -7.01 -5.84 13.20
C ILE A 92 -5.82 -6.65 13.73
N ASN A 93 -4.59 -6.19 13.45
CA ASN A 93 -3.37 -6.88 13.85
C ASN A 93 -2.87 -6.47 15.24
N GLN A 94 -3.58 -5.58 15.94
CA GLN A 94 -3.22 -5.17 17.30
C GLN A 94 -3.89 -6.04 18.37
N PRO A 95 -3.17 -6.41 19.45
CA PRO A 95 -3.71 -7.24 20.53
C PRO A 95 -5.03 -6.72 21.12
N GLN A 96 -5.14 -5.41 21.38
CA GLN A 96 -6.36 -4.83 21.95
C GLN A 96 -7.59 -4.96 21.02
N THR A 97 -7.39 -4.95 19.71
CA THR A 97 -8.48 -5.12 18.73
C THR A 97 -8.90 -6.58 18.67
N LEU A 98 -7.92 -7.49 18.66
CA LEU A 98 -8.16 -8.94 18.72
C LEU A 98 -8.93 -9.32 20.00
N GLU A 99 -8.55 -8.76 21.15
CA GLU A 99 -9.25 -8.98 22.42
C GLU A 99 -10.71 -8.55 22.36
N LYS A 100 -11.01 -7.38 21.76
CA LYS A 100 -12.39 -6.92 21.55
C LYS A 100 -13.18 -7.89 20.68
N ILE A 101 -12.62 -8.32 19.55
CA ILE A 101 -13.28 -9.27 18.64
C ILE A 101 -13.52 -10.61 19.35
N PHE A 102 -12.51 -11.15 20.03
CA PHE A 102 -12.61 -12.43 20.73
C PHE A 102 -13.53 -12.39 21.95
N SER A 103 -13.80 -11.21 22.50
CA SER A 103 -14.82 -11.04 23.53
C SER A 103 -16.25 -11.21 23.00
N ILE A 104 -16.46 -11.00 21.69
CA ILE A 104 -17.76 -11.20 21.03
C ILE A 104 -17.92 -12.68 20.66
N THR A 105 -16.93 -13.27 19.99
CA THR A 105 -16.92 -14.70 19.62
C THR A 105 -15.49 -15.25 19.51
N GLN A 106 -15.32 -16.53 19.84
CA GLN A 106 -14.01 -17.20 19.81
C GLN A 106 -13.74 -17.94 18.50
N GLU A 107 -14.78 -18.25 17.72
CA GLU A 107 -14.67 -19.04 16.49
C GLU A 107 -15.52 -18.46 15.36
N PHE A 108 -15.08 -18.66 14.12
CA PHE A 108 -15.69 -18.11 12.92
C PHE A 108 -16.00 -19.21 11.90
N ASP A 109 -17.12 -19.07 11.21
CA ASP A 109 -17.44 -19.88 10.02
C ASP A 109 -16.80 -19.27 8.78
N ILE A 110 -16.80 -17.93 8.69
CA ILE A 110 -16.28 -17.17 7.56
C ILE A 110 -15.45 -15.99 8.09
N VAL A 111 -14.26 -15.80 7.54
CA VAL A 111 -13.43 -14.60 7.73
C VAL A 111 -13.11 -14.02 6.35
N ILE A 112 -13.45 -12.75 6.15
CA ILE A 112 -13.17 -11.98 4.94
C ILE A 112 -12.17 -10.88 5.31
N ASP A 113 -11.01 -10.90 4.66
CA ASP A 113 -9.95 -9.91 4.78
C ASP A 113 -9.97 -8.98 3.56
N ASP A 114 -10.66 -7.85 3.73
CA ASP A 114 -10.82 -6.75 2.75
C ASP A 114 -10.29 -5.43 3.34
N GLY A 115 -9.21 -5.52 4.13
CA GLY A 115 -8.68 -4.43 4.95
C GLY A 115 -7.77 -3.45 4.21
N SER A 116 -6.51 -3.34 4.65
CA SER A 116 -5.54 -2.39 4.08
C SER A 116 -4.91 -2.86 2.76
N HIS A 117 -5.07 -4.14 2.45
CA HIS A 117 -4.44 -4.88 1.35
C HIS A 117 -2.90 -4.89 1.36
N THR A 118 -2.25 -4.38 2.41
CA THR A 118 -0.80 -4.49 2.53
C THR A 118 -0.42 -5.95 2.82
N SER A 119 0.67 -6.40 2.20
CA SER A 119 1.08 -7.82 2.31
C SER A 119 1.32 -8.24 3.76
N SER A 120 1.96 -7.40 4.60
CA SER A 120 2.19 -7.75 5.99
C SER A 120 0.90 -7.86 6.80
N ASP A 121 -0.09 -7.01 6.53
CA ASP A 121 -1.34 -7.00 7.27
C ASP A 121 -2.16 -8.25 6.94
N ILE A 122 -2.28 -8.60 5.65
CA ILE A 122 -2.98 -9.82 5.21
C ILE A 122 -2.36 -11.08 5.84
N ILE A 123 -1.02 -11.16 5.84
CA ILE A 123 -0.31 -12.30 6.44
C ILE A 123 -0.55 -12.34 7.97
N GLY A 124 -0.50 -11.18 8.63
CA GLY A 124 -0.78 -11.06 10.07
C GLY A 124 -2.19 -11.49 10.42
N THR A 125 -3.19 -11.02 9.66
CA THR A 125 -4.60 -11.35 9.83
C THR A 125 -4.82 -12.85 9.65
N PHE A 126 -4.27 -13.46 8.60
CA PHE A 126 -4.36 -14.90 8.39
C PHE A 126 -3.80 -15.68 9.58
N CYS A 127 -2.63 -15.25 10.06
CA CYS A 127 -1.97 -15.86 11.22
C CYS A 127 -2.82 -15.77 12.51
N ASN A 128 -3.57 -14.68 12.68
CA ASN A 128 -4.43 -14.46 13.86
C ASN A 128 -5.76 -15.21 13.77
N PHE A 129 -6.36 -15.32 12.58
CA PHE A 129 -7.74 -15.79 12.41
C PHE A 129 -7.89 -17.19 11.83
N PHE A 130 -6.93 -17.71 11.06
CA PHE A 130 -7.01 -19.11 10.59
C PHE A 130 -7.08 -20.14 11.75
N PRO A 131 -6.34 -19.99 12.86
CA PRO A 131 -6.53 -20.85 14.04
C PRO A 131 -7.95 -20.80 14.62
N ARG A 132 -8.66 -19.67 14.45
CA ARG A 132 -10.01 -19.41 14.98
C ARG A 132 -11.14 -19.82 14.03
N LEU A 133 -10.82 -20.26 12.82
CA LEU A 133 -11.83 -20.83 11.93
C LEU A 133 -12.30 -22.19 12.46
N LYS A 134 -13.61 -22.44 12.35
CA LYS A 134 -14.20 -23.77 12.56
C LYS A 134 -13.78 -24.70 11.42
N HIS A 135 -13.85 -26.01 11.68
CA HIS A 135 -13.71 -27.00 10.61
C HIS A 135 -14.88 -26.88 9.61
N GLY A 136 -14.57 -26.82 8.32
CA GLY A 136 -15.49 -26.46 7.24
C GLY A 136 -15.58 -24.95 6.99
N GLY A 137 -14.91 -24.13 7.81
CA GLY A 137 -14.89 -22.68 7.66
C GLY A 137 -13.95 -22.18 6.56
N LEU A 138 -14.14 -20.92 6.18
CA LEU A 138 -13.46 -20.26 5.07
C LEU A 138 -12.70 -19.02 5.53
N TYR A 139 -11.42 -18.91 5.14
CA TYR A 139 -10.67 -17.66 5.13
C TYR A 139 -10.62 -17.14 3.70
N ILE A 140 -10.95 -15.87 3.49
CA ILE A 140 -10.99 -15.25 2.16
C ILE A 140 -10.19 -13.96 2.23
N ALA A 141 -9.11 -13.86 1.45
CA ALA A 141 -8.37 -12.62 1.26
C ALA A 141 -8.79 -11.98 -0.06
N GLU A 142 -9.26 -10.74 -0.02
CA GLU A 142 -9.61 -9.93 -1.18
C GLU A 142 -8.44 -9.06 -1.66
N ASP A 143 -8.60 -8.47 -2.85
CA ASP A 143 -7.70 -7.45 -3.41
C ASP A 143 -6.22 -7.82 -3.46
N LEU A 144 -5.94 -9.10 -3.70
CA LEU A 144 -4.58 -9.61 -3.82
C LEU A 144 -3.82 -9.10 -5.03
N HIS A 145 -4.48 -8.41 -5.97
CA HIS A 145 -3.79 -7.67 -7.03
C HIS A 145 -2.84 -6.59 -6.44
N CYS A 146 -3.14 -6.04 -5.26
CA CYS A 146 -2.25 -5.14 -4.52
C CYS A 146 -0.89 -5.77 -4.20
N SER A 147 -0.81 -7.10 -4.10
CA SER A 147 0.46 -7.85 -3.89
C SER A 147 1.50 -7.64 -4.99
N TYR A 148 1.10 -7.06 -6.12
CA TYR A 148 1.98 -6.76 -7.25
C TYR A 148 2.52 -5.32 -7.23
N TRP A 149 2.09 -4.48 -6.29
CA TRP A 149 2.42 -3.05 -6.23
C TRP A 149 3.28 -2.73 -5.00
N GLU A 150 4.30 -1.87 -5.17
CA GLU A 150 5.25 -1.54 -4.10
C GLU A 150 4.56 -0.90 -2.89
N ASP A 151 3.58 -0.02 -3.12
CA ASP A 151 2.84 0.70 -2.06
C ASP A 151 2.12 -0.23 -1.07
N TYR A 152 1.85 -1.47 -1.50
CA TYR A 152 1.18 -2.52 -0.72
C TYR A 152 2.15 -3.65 -0.34
N GLU A 153 3.45 -3.34 -0.30
CA GLU A 153 4.53 -4.26 0.10
C GLU A 153 4.67 -5.45 -0.85
N GLY A 154 4.34 -5.19 -2.12
CA GLY A 154 4.27 -6.15 -3.19
C GLY A 154 5.35 -5.97 -4.26
N GLY A 155 5.11 -6.65 -5.37
CA GLY A 155 5.97 -6.71 -6.55
C GLY A 155 5.90 -8.11 -7.16
N LEU A 156 5.99 -8.21 -8.49
CA LEU A 156 5.82 -9.48 -9.23
C LEU A 156 6.66 -10.64 -8.68
N HIS A 157 7.87 -10.34 -8.21
CA HIS A 157 8.81 -11.31 -7.64
C HIS A 157 9.12 -11.03 -6.16
N HIS A 158 8.32 -10.20 -5.49
CA HIS A 158 8.57 -9.88 -4.09
C HIS A 158 8.38 -11.15 -3.24
N PRO A 159 9.43 -11.66 -2.56
CA PRO A 159 9.41 -12.99 -1.96
C PRO A 159 8.56 -13.08 -0.69
N ARG A 160 8.07 -11.93 -0.19
CA ARG A 160 7.29 -11.82 1.05
C ARG A 160 5.95 -11.12 0.86
N SER A 161 5.48 -11.00 -0.38
CA SER A 161 4.12 -10.50 -0.62
C SER A 161 3.08 -11.52 -0.11
N SER A 162 1.84 -11.09 0.14
CA SER A 162 0.75 -12.01 0.52
C SER A 162 0.53 -13.07 -0.56
N MET A 163 0.73 -12.72 -1.83
CA MET A 163 0.71 -13.70 -2.92
C MET A 163 1.84 -14.73 -2.88
N ALA A 164 3.06 -14.33 -2.53
CA ALA A 164 4.14 -15.30 -2.29
C ALA A 164 3.82 -16.20 -1.08
N PHE A 165 3.24 -15.63 -0.03
CA PHE A 165 2.83 -16.36 1.18
C PHE A 165 1.76 -17.42 0.87
N PHE A 166 0.66 -17.05 0.22
CA PHE A 166 -0.40 -17.99 -0.11
C PHE A 166 0.05 -19.07 -1.10
N LYS A 167 0.99 -18.76 -2.02
CA LYS A 167 1.63 -19.78 -2.86
C LYS A 167 2.44 -20.77 -2.03
N ALA A 168 3.19 -20.31 -1.04
CA ALA A 168 3.94 -21.19 -0.13
C ALA A 168 3.03 -22.09 0.70
N LEU A 169 1.79 -21.67 1.00
CA LEU A 169 0.81 -22.54 1.67
C LEU A 169 0.44 -23.77 0.81
N ALA A 170 0.57 -23.73 -0.52
CA ALA A 170 0.37 -24.91 -1.36
C ALA A 170 1.41 -26.01 -1.05
N ASP A 171 2.65 -25.64 -0.74
CA ASP A 171 3.68 -26.59 -0.31
C ASP A 171 3.39 -27.10 1.11
N VAL A 172 2.88 -26.25 2.00
CA VAL A 172 2.44 -26.59 3.37
C VAL A 172 1.36 -27.67 3.36
N LEU A 173 0.37 -27.54 2.46
CA LEU A 173 -0.69 -28.53 2.24
C LEU A 173 -0.09 -29.88 1.79
N ASN A 174 0.93 -29.86 0.93
CA ASN A 174 1.58 -31.06 0.38
C ASN A 174 2.75 -31.59 1.24
N PHE A 175 2.83 -31.20 2.51
CA PHE A 175 3.96 -31.49 3.41
C PHE A 175 4.35 -32.98 3.46
N GLU A 176 3.39 -33.90 3.41
CA GLU A 176 3.68 -35.33 3.52
C GLU A 176 4.53 -35.87 2.35
N HIS A 177 4.69 -35.12 1.26
CA HIS A 177 5.41 -35.52 0.05
C HIS A 177 6.84 -34.99 -0.04
N TRP A 178 7.30 -34.16 0.91
CA TRP A 178 8.58 -33.46 0.78
C TRP A 178 9.81 -34.37 0.82
N GLY A 179 9.73 -35.49 1.55
CA GLY A 179 10.83 -36.47 1.63
C GLY A 179 12.13 -35.93 2.24
N ILE A 180 12.08 -34.82 2.99
CA ILE A 180 13.19 -34.22 3.73
C ILE A 180 12.80 -34.02 5.21
N GLU A 181 13.80 -33.96 6.09
CA GLU A 181 13.59 -33.56 7.49
C GLU A 181 13.42 -32.03 7.61
N HIS A 182 12.20 -31.55 7.38
CA HIS A 182 11.81 -30.14 7.49
C HIS A 182 10.44 -30.00 8.19
N SER A 183 10.05 -28.77 8.50
CA SER A 183 8.73 -28.46 9.07
C SER A 183 7.99 -27.40 8.24
N ARG A 184 6.65 -27.40 8.30
CA ARG A 184 5.81 -26.37 7.66
C ARG A 184 6.12 -25.00 8.24
N VAL A 185 6.28 -24.93 9.56
CA VAL A 185 6.61 -23.67 10.26
C VAL A 185 7.91 -23.08 9.71
N LYS A 186 8.94 -23.90 9.51
CA LYS A 186 10.24 -23.43 9.02
C LYS A 186 10.18 -22.93 7.59
N LEU A 187 9.30 -23.49 6.73
CA LEU A 187 9.06 -22.96 5.39
C LEU A 187 8.50 -21.53 5.46
N LEU A 188 7.57 -21.29 6.39
CA LEU A 188 6.89 -20.00 6.52
C LEU A 188 7.68 -18.94 7.30
N GLN A 189 8.80 -19.30 7.96
CA GLN A 189 9.68 -18.33 8.64
C GLN A 189 10.19 -17.22 7.72
N ALA A 190 10.31 -17.49 6.40
CA ALA A 190 10.74 -16.50 5.41
C ALA A 190 9.81 -15.26 5.35
N PHE A 191 8.55 -15.40 5.78
CA PHE A 191 7.56 -14.32 5.79
C PHE A 191 7.56 -13.49 7.07
N GLY A 192 8.51 -13.72 7.99
CA GLY A 192 8.62 -12.95 9.24
C GLY A 192 7.53 -13.26 10.27
N ILE A 193 6.87 -14.42 10.15
CA ILE A 193 5.77 -14.82 11.01
C ILE A 193 6.31 -15.22 12.40
N SER A 194 6.01 -14.41 13.41
CA SER A 194 6.28 -14.72 14.82
C SER A 194 5.16 -15.59 15.40
N ALA A 195 5.10 -16.84 14.96
CA ALA A 195 4.59 -18.01 15.70
C ALA A 195 3.19 -17.97 16.40
N PRO A 196 2.07 -17.62 15.74
CA PRO A 196 0.77 -18.16 16.16
C PRO A 196 0.39 -19.46 15.41
N LEU A 197 0.97 -19.71 14.23
CA LEU A 197 0.68 -20.91 13.42
C LEU A 197 1.64 -22.06 13.77
N GLY A 198 1.17 -22.98 14.61
CA GLY A 198 1.87 -24.23 14.90
C GLY A 198 1.67 -25.30 13.82
N GLU A 199 2.46 -26.38 13.88
CA GLU A 199 2.37 -27.51 12.94
C GLU A 199 0.98 -28.13 12.87
N VAL A 200 0.26 -28.18 14.01
CA VAL A 200 -1.11 -28.72 14.07
C VAL A 200 -2.06 -27.88 13.24
N VAL A 201 -2.04 -26.55 13.44
CA VAL A 201 -2.91 -25.62 12.71
C VAL A 201 -2.59 -25.62 11.22
N LEU A 202 -1.31 -25.61 10.85
CA LEU A 202 -0.89 -25.65 9.45
C LEU A 202 -1.31 -26.95 8.75
N ALA A 203 -1.42 -28.06 9.49
CA ALA A 203 -1.95 -29.32 8.95
C ALA A 203 -3.47 -29.31 8.71
N GLU A 204 -4.19 -28.31 9.24
CA GLU A 204 -5.65 -28.15 9.06
C GLU A 204 -6.03 -27.39 7.78
N ILE A 205 -5.05 -26.88 7.03
CA ILE A 205 -5.28 -26.32 5.69
C ILE A 205 -5.72 -27.44 4.75
N HIS A 206 -6.96 -27.37 4.27
CA HIS A 206 -7.56 -28.39 3.42
C HIS A 206 -7.37 -28.11 1.93
N SER A 207 -7.62 -26.87 1.53
CA SER A 207 -7.54 -26.43 0.15
C SER A 207 -7.21 -24.95 0.08
N ILE A 208 -6.56 -24.56 -1.01
CA ILE A 208 -6.24 -23.18 -1.35
C ILE A 208 -6.72 -22.97 -2.78
N GLU A 209 -7.61 -22.03 -2.97
CA GLU A 209 -8.19 -21.69 -4.26
C GLU A 209 -7.84 -20.23 -4.59
N PHE A 210 -7.22 -20.02 -5.75
CA PHE A 210 -6.95 -18.69 -6.27
C PHE A 210 -7.98 -18.34 -7.32
N VAL A 211 -8.67 -17.23 -7.10
CA VAL A 211 -9.47 -16.54 -8.11
C VAL A 211 -8.76 -15.22 -8.42
N ASN A 212 -9.07 -14.58 -9.56
CA ASN A 212 -8.47 -13.29 -9.87
C ASN A 212 -8.64 -12.34 -8.67
N SER A 213 -7.51 -11.92 -8.10
CA SER A 213 -7.44 -11.04 -6.93
C SER A 213 -8.05 -11.59 -5.62
N MET A 214 -8.31 -12.89 -5.49
CA MET A 214 -8.76 -13.51 -4.24
C MET A 214 -7.98 -14.79 -3.91
N CYS A 215 -7.85 -15.10 -2.62
CA CYS A 215 -7.40 -16.40 -2.14
C CYS A 215 -8.37 -16.94 -1.10
N ILE A 216 -8.90 -18.13 -1.35
CA ILE A 216 -9.86 -18.82 -0.48
C ILE A 216 -9.17 -20.02 0.13
N ILE A 217 -9.22 -20.12 1.46
CA ILE A 217 -8.58 -21.20 2.21
C ILE A 217 -9.64 -21.88 3.06
N THR A 218 -9.82 -23.18 2.83
CA THR A 218 -10.75 -24.01 3.60
C THR A 218 -10.02 -24.72 4.72
N LYS A 219 -10.61 -24.76 5.91
CA LYS A 219 -10.07 -25.47 7.06
C LYS A 219 -10.78 -26.81 7.29
N HIS A 220 -10.04 -27.89 7.49
CA HIS A 220 -10.58 -29.19 7.93
C HIS A 220 -9.63 -29.87 8.93
N PRO A 221 -10.09 -30.88 9.67
CA PRO A 221 -9.22 -31.62 10.58
C PRO A 221 -8.01 -32.20 9.84
N ALA A 222 -6.83 -32.14 10.45
CA ALA A 222 -5.58 -32.62 9.83
C ALA A 222 -5.63 -34.08 9.35
N ALA A 223 -6.48 -34.92 9.95
CA ALA A 223 -6.69 -36.30 9.51
C ALA A 223 -7.37 -36.41 8.13
N SER A 224 -8.19 -35.42 7.76
CA SER A 224 -8.91 -35.35 6.48
C SER A 224 -8.04 -34.80 5.34
N ASN A 225 -6.86 -34.25 5.66
CA ASN A 225 -5.97 -33.59 4.70
C ASN A 225 -4.81 -34.49 4.25
N ARG A 226 -4.85 -35.78 4.57
CA ARG A 226 -3.84 -36.77 4.13
C ARG A 226 -4.28 -37.43 2.82
N LEU A 227 -3.32 -37.77 1.95
CA LEU A 227 -3.57 -38.51 0.70
C LEU A 227 -4.30 -39.84 0.93
N GLY A 228 -4.03 -40.49 2.06
CA GLY A 228 -4.72 -41.71 2.46
C GLY A 228 -4.26 -42.97 1.72
N LYS A 229 -5.13 -43.99 1.71
CA LYS A 229 -4.83 -45.31 1.11
C LYS A 229 -5.17 -45.33 -0.37
N ARG A 230 -4.42 -46.12 -1.14
CA ARG A 230 -4.72 -46.36 -2.56
C ARG A 230 -6.00 -47.17 -2.73
N HIS A 231 -6.92 -46.69 -3.55
CA HIS A 231 -8.10 -47.43 -3.99
C HIS A 231 -7.90 -47.89 -5.45
N ILE A 232 -7.82 -49.20 -5.67
CA ILE A 232 -7.66 -49.80 -7.00
C ILE A 232 -8.95 -50.53 -7.33
N ALA A 233 -9.52 -50.25 -8.50
CA ALA A 233 -10.73 -50.89 -9.01
C ALA A 233 -10.51 -51.38 -10.44
N GLY A 234 -11.26 -52.41 -10.84
CA GLY A 234 -11.15 -53.04 -12.15
C GLY A 234 -10.58 -54.47 -12.09
N LYS A 235 -10.84 -55.26 -13.13
CA LYS A 235 -10.49 -56.70 -13.17
C LYS A 235 -9.23 -57.01 -13.97
N SER A 236 -8.92 -56.23 -15.00
CA SER A 236 -7.82 -56.51 -15.93
C SER A 236 -6.74 -55.44 -15.84
N ALA A 237 -5.47 -55.88 -15.77
CA ALA A 237 -4.29 -55.01 -15.77
C ALA A 237 -3.41 -55.40 -16.96
N LEU A 238 -3.67 -54.81 -18.13
CA LEU A 238 -3.03 -55.18 -19.40
C LEU A 238 -1.63 -54.57 -19.60
N VAL A 239 -1.28 -53.56 -18.81
CA VAL A 239 -0.05 -52.76 -18.97
C VAL A 239 0.85 -52.86 -17.75
N CYS A 240 0.29 -52.64 -16.55
CA CYS A 240 1.01 -52.67 -15.29
C CYS A 240 0.12 -53.26 -14.19
N ASP A 241 0.58 -54.31 -13.52
CA ASP A 241 -0.17 -54.91 -12.41
C ASP A 241 0.08 -54.14 -11.11
N ILE A 242 -0.89 -53.32 -10.75
CA ILE A 242 -0.89 -52.51 -9.53
C ILE A 242 -1.87 -53.04 -8.47
N LYS A 243 -2.50 -54.21 -8.68
CA LYS A 243 -3.56 -54.72 -7.79
C LYS A 243 -3.08 -54.91 -6.35
N ASN A 244 -1.83 -55.34 -6.19
CA ASN A 244 -1.19 -55.53 -4.89
C ASN A 244 -0.95 -54.21 -4.13
N THR A 245 -1.03 -53.06 -4.78
CA THR A 245 -0.89 -51.74 -4.13
C THR A 245 -2.20 -51.24 -3.52
N HIS A 246 -3.32 -51.95 -3.71
CA HIS A 246 -4.59 -51.57 -3.08
C HIS A 246 -4.46 -51.56 -1.55
N GLY A 247 -4.99 -50.50 -0.92
CA GLY A 247 -4.95 -50.32 0.53
C GLY A 247 -3.61 -49.84 1.08
N THR A 248 -2.55 -49.76 0.25
CA THR A 248 -1.24 -49.27 0.66
C THR A 248 -1.18 -47.74 0.71
N TYR A 249 -0.21 -47.22 1.46
CA TYR A 249 0.15 -45.80 1.48
C TYR A 249 1.32 -45.52 0.54
N ILE A 250 1.49 -44.26 0.13
CA ILE A 250 2.65 -43.87 -0.68
C ILE A 250 3.95 -43.99 0.14
N GLY A 251 4.97 -44.61 -0.45
CA GLY A 251 6.34 -44.53 0.05
C GLY A 251 7.01 -43.29 -0.54
N VAL A 252 7.35 -42.32 0.30
CA VAL A 252 7.96 -41.06 -0.14
C VAL A 252 9.49 -41.23 -0.20
N PRO A 253 10.12 -41.04 -1.37
CA PRO A 253 11.57 -41.21 -1.51
C PRO A 253 12.32 -40.07 -0.82
N SER A 254 13.40 -40.40 -0.10
CA SER A 254 14.29 -39.37 0.48
C SER A 254 14.79 -38.40 -0.58
N GLN A 255 14.72 -37.11 -0.26
CA GLN A 255 15.16 -35.99 -1.07
C GLN A 255 16.42 -35.31 -0.51
N ASP A 256 17.12 -35.93 0.46
CA ASP A 256 18.30 -35.33 1.12
C ASP A 256 19.49 -35.10 0.18
N LYS A 257 19.51 -35.78 -0.97
CA LYS A 257 20.52 -35.58 -2.04
C LYS A 257 20.02 -34.71 -3.19
N ASN A 258 18.75 -34.29 -3.16
CA ASN A 258 18.17 -33.43 -4.18
C ASN A 258 18.58 -31.98 -3.89
N LYS A 259 19.40 -31.40 -4.76
CA LYS A 259 19.86 -30.02 -4.62
C LYS A 259 18.71 -29.01 -4.59
N PHE A 260 17.57 -29.26 -5.21
CA PHE A 260 16.43 -28.34 -5.19
C PHE A 260 15.61 -28.43 -3.89
N SER A 261 15.72 -29.54 -3.16
CA SER A 261 15.08 -29.73 -1.85
C SER A 261 15.97 -29.29 -0.69
N THR A 262 17.29 -29.29 -0.88
CA THR A 262 18.28 -29.02 0.18
C THR A 262 19.08 -27.74 0.00
N SER A 263 19.24 -27.24 -1.23
CA SER A 263 19.79 -25.91 -1.41
C SER A 263 18.78 -24.93 -0.84
N LYS A 264 19.25 -24.05 0.05
CA LYS A 264 18.55 -22.80 0.25
C LYS A 264 18.44 -22.21 -1.15
N ILE A 265 17.24 -22.16 -1.74
CA ILE A 265 16.98 -21.23 -2.85
C ILE A 265 17.62 -19.95 -2.36
N ALA A 266 18.53 -19.39 -3.17
CA ALA A 266 19.11 -18.10 -2.88
C ALA A 266 17.93 -17.14 -2.76
N ASN A 267 17.40 -17.01 -1.55
CA ASN A 267 16.72 -15.82 -1.12
C ASN A 267 17.75 -14.77 -1.48
N ASN A 268 17.47 -13.98 -2.52
CA ASN A 268 18.09 -12.68 -2.64
C ASN A 268 17.84 -12.05 -1.28
N ASP A 269 18.86 -12.14 -0.44
CA ASP A 269 18.89 -11.69 0.94
C ASP A 269 19.03 -10.18 0.87
N GLN A 270 18.04 -9.54 0.25
CA GLN A 270 17.60 -8.24 0.67
C GLN A 270 16.63 -8.53 1.80
N THR A 271 17.18 -8.89 2.95
CA THR A 271 16.50 -8.76 4.23
C THR A 271 16.09 -7.28 4.33
N PRO A 272 14.80 -6.91 4.23
CA PRO A 272 14.40 -5.56 4.59
C PRO A 272 14.44 -5.55 6.12
N PRO A 273 15.14 -4.58 6.72
CA PRO A 273 15.32 -4.55 8.16
C PRO A 273 13.96 -4.52 8.86
N LYS A 274 13.91 -5.09 10.07
CA LYS A 274 12.79 -4.98 11.00
C LYS A 274 12.22 -3.56 10.96
N LYS A 275 10.91 -3.43 10.70
CA LYS A 275 10.20 -2.14 10.72
C LYS A 275 10.27 -1.52 12.13
N THR A 276 11.27 -0.67 12.34
CA THR A 276 11.12 0.58 13.11
C THR A 276 10.49 1.64 12.18
N PRO A 277 9.83 2.69 12.71
CA PRO A 277 8.98 3.58 11.91
C PRO A 277 9.72 4.15 10.70
N ARG A 278 9.01 4.20 9.56
CA ARG A 278 9.50 4.59 8.22
C ARG A 278 10.43 5.82 8.27
N ASN A 279 11.72 5.59 8.05
CA ASN A 279 12.68 6.58 7.56
C ASN A 279 13.41 5.97 6.35
N ARG A 280 12.72 5.86 5.20
CA ARG A 280 13.43 5.69 3.93
C ARG A 280 13.96 7.08 3.53
N PRO A 281 15.23 7.20 3.12
CA PRO A 281 15.75 8.46 2.61
C PRO A 281 14.95 8.88 1.37
N LEU A 282 14.37 10.07 1.44
CA LEU A 282 13.68 10.75 0.35
C LEU A 282 14.72 11.42 -0.53
N SER A 283 14.51 11.42 -1.85
CA SER A 283 15.25 12.28 -2.77
C SER A 283 14.52 13.60 -2.89
N LEU A 284 15.12 14.67 -2.40
CA LEU A 284 14.59 16.04 -2.39
C LEU A 284 15.44 16.96 -3.28
N ALA A 285 14.98 18.18 -3.51
CA ALA A 285 15.71 19.19 -4.26
C ALA A 285 15.79 20.53 -3.52
N ALA A 286 16.99 21.13 -3.51
CA ALA A 286 17.19 22.54 -3.17
C ALA A 286 17.25 23.36 -4.46
N LYS A 287 16.65 24.55 -4.46
CA LYS A 287 16.66 25.47 -5.60
C LYS A 287 17.11 26.87 -5.18
N ILE A 288 18.00 27.48 -5.96
CA ILE A 288 18.31 28.91 -5.85
C ILE A 288 17.61 29.66 -6.97
N TYR A 289 17.03 30.81 -6.62
CA TYR A 289 16.43 31.78 -7.52
C TYR A 289 17.18 33.10 -7.41
N TRP A 290 17.30 33.82 -8.52
CA TRP A 290 17.92 35.14 -8.54
C TRP A 290 17.04 36.18 -9.22
N HIS A 291 17.14 37.40 -8.74
CA HIS A 291 16.49 38.57 -9.33
C HIS A 291 17.56 39.51 -9.92
N GLU A 292 17.34 39.99 -11.15
CA GLU A 292 18.23 40.93 -11.84
C GLU A 292 17.66 42.35 -11.78
N LYS A 293 18.52 43.36 -11.63
CA LYS A 293 18.11 44.78 -11.66
C LYS A 293 17.62 45.15 -13.06
N GLN A 294 16.30 45.17 -13.27
CA GLN A 294 15.67 45.75 -14.47
C GLN A 294 15.06 47.12 -14.13
N GLY A 295 15.25 48.10 -15.03
CA GLY A 295 14.65 49.42 -14.89
C GLY A 295 13.12 49.35 -14.83
N ASN A 296 12.55 49.65 -13.67
CA ASN A 296 11.14 49.94 -13.43
C ASN A 296 10.08 48.85 -13.71
N ALA A 297 10.36 47.58 -13.39
CA ALA A 297 9.29 46.62 -13.08
C ALA A 297 9.74 45.62 -12.01
N ALA A 298 9.08 45.62 -10.86
CA ALA A 298 9.26 44.61 -9.83
C ALA A 298 8.65 43.28 -10.29
N SER A 299 9.39 42.49 -11.06
CA SER A 299 9.01 41.11 -11.39
C SER A 299 9.49 40.19 -10.28
N GLY A 300 8.60 39.36 -9.71
CA GLY A 300 8.99 38.37 -8.70
C GLY A 300 9.95 37.29 -9.22
N TYR A 301 10.40 36.40 -8.32
CA TYR A 301 11.20 35.22 -8.69
C TYR A 301 10.46 34.33 -9.71
N SER A 302 11.18 33.75 -10.67
CA SER A 302 10.60 32.88 -11.70
C SER A 302 11.46 31.63 -11.93
N GLU A 303 10.84 30.53 -12.35
CA GLU A 303 11.52 29.26 -12.63
C GLU A 303 12.61 29.39 -13.72
N VAL A 304 12.45 30.33 -14.65
CA VAL A 304 13.43 30.58 -15.73
C VAL A 304 14.76 31.09 -15.17
N ARG A 305 14.75 31.69 -13.97
CA ARG A 305 15.94 32.20 -13.27
C ARG A 305 16.21 31.39 -12.00
N SER A 306 16.36 30.08 -12.18
CA SER A 306 16.63 29.17 -11.08
C SER A 306 17.65 28.09 -11.42
N SER A 307 18.25 27.50 -10.38
CA SER A 307 19.16 26.36 -10.47
C SER A 307 18.87 25.41 -9.32
N ALA A 308 18.98 24.10 -9.57
CA ALA A 308 18.52 23.07 -8.65
C ALA A 308 19.58 21.98 -8.43
N ALA A 309 19.66 21.47 -7.20
CA ALA A 309 20.49 20.33 -6.83
C ALA A 309 19.67 19.34 -6.00
N LYS A 310 19.79 18.04 -6.32
CA LYS A 310 19.10 16.97 -5.60
C LYS A 310 19.94 16.42 -4.47
N TYR A 311 19.30 15.95 -3.39
CA TYR A 311 19.94 15.33 -2.24
C TYR A 311 19.07 14.24 -1.60
N SER A 312 19.68 13.29 -0.91
CA SER A 312 19.00 12.20 -0.19
C SER A 312 18.88 12.48 1.30
N THR A 313 17.77 12.18 1.97
CA THR A 313 17.61 12.35 3.43
C THR A 313 18.13 11.15 4.25
N ASP A 314 19.28 10.60 3.85
CA ASP A 314 19.91 9.42 4.45
C ASP A 314 20.74 9.71 5.71
N GLY A 315 20.88 10.97 6.09
CA GLY A 315 21.69 11.38 7.23
C GLY A 315 23.19 11.48 6.92
N GLU A 316 23.60 11.28 5.67
CA GLU A 316 24.99 11.48 5.26
C GLU A 316 25.25 12.95 4.91
N ARG A 317 26.47 13.42 5.17
CA ARG A 317 26.88 14.78 4.84
C ARG A 317 27.08 14.92 3.33
N GLN A 318 26.42 15.91 2.74
CA GLN A 318 26.41 16.16 1.29
C GLN A 318 26.72 17.63 1.01
N THR A 319 27.43 17.89 -0.08
CA THR A 319 27.70 19.25 -0.58
C THR A 319 26.91 19.47 -1.86
N LEU A 320 25.91 20.35 -1.81
CA LEU A 320 25.11 20.69 -2.98
C LEU A 320 25.77 21.84 -3.74
N THR A 321 25.79 21.74 -5.07
CA THR A 321 26.32 22.79 -5.95
C THR A 321 25.19 23.38 -6.78
N LEU A 322 24.84 24.63 -6.51
CA LEU A 322 23.81 25.37 -7.23
C LEU A 322 24.49 26.37 -8.18
N LEU A 323 24.53 26.03 -9.46
CA LEU A 323 25.27 26.77 -10.49
C LEU A 323 24.49 27.96 -11.02
N PHE A 324 25.17 29.09 -11.22
CA PHE A 324 24.64 30.24 -11.93
C PHE A 324 24.91 30.09 -13.44
N PRO A 325 23.90 30.28 -14.32
CA PRO A 325 24.03 30.01 -15.76
C PRO A 325 24.89 31.03 -16.50
N ASP A 326 25.17 30.74 -17.77
CA ASP A 326 26.08 31.54 -18.62
C ASP A 326 25.57 32.96 -18.94
N THR A 327 24.30 33.24 -18.66
CA THR A 327 23.66 34.53 -18.87
C THR A 327 23.05 35.03 -17.56
N VAL A 328 23.88 35.60 -16.68
CA VAL A 328 23.44 36.24 -15.43
C VAL A 328 23.75 37.73 -15.49
N GLY A 329 22.71 38.55 -15.37
CA GLY A 329 22.79 40.00 -15.29
C GLY A 329 23.19 40.51 -13.89
N LEU A 330 23.10 41.83 -13.69
CA LEU A 330 23.45 42.43 -12.41
C LEU A 330 22.38 42.09 -11.35
N LEU A 331 22.77 41.32 -10.34
CA LEU A 331 21.83 40.78 -9.36
C LEU A 331 21.39 41.82 -8.32
N ASP A 332 20.17 41.61 -7.82
CA ASP A 332 19.54 42.41 -6.78
C ASP A 332 19.31 41.58 -5.52
N SER A 333 18.82 40.35 -5.67
CA SER A 333 18.55 39.45 -4.55
C SER A 333 18.65 37.97 -4.95
N LEU A 334 18.94 37.13 -3.96
CA LEU A 334 18.96 35.68 -4.08
C LEU A 334 17.98 35.07 -3.08
N ARG A 335 17.20 34.10 -3.54
CA ARG A 335 16.29 33.30 -2.72
C ARG A 335 16.71 31.84 -2.80
N LEU A 336 16.80 31.18 -1.65
CA LEU A 336 17.07 29.76 -1.55
C LEU A 336 15.83 29.04 -1.02
N ASP A 337 15.37 28.07 -1.79
CA ASP A 337 14.35 27.09 -1.40
C ASP A 337 15.10 25.81 -1.04
N ILE A 338 15.15 25.51 0.25
CA ILE A 338 16.08 24.48 0.76
C ILE A 338 15.57 23.05 0.53
N SER A 339 14.27 22.90 0.29
CA SER A 339 13.60 21.61 0.10
C SER A 339 12.30 21.78 -0.69
N ASP A 340 11.86 20.72 -1.38
CA ASP A 340 10.57 20.61 -2.06
C ASP A 340 9.53 19.78 -1.28
N ASP A 341 9.90 19.24 -0.11
CA ASP A 341 9.01 18.54 0.83
C ASP A 341 9.52 18.70 2.30
N LEU A 342 8.80 18.12 3.26
CA LEU A 342 9.13 18.13 4.68
C LEU A 342 10.47 17.43 4.97
N ALA A 343 11.39 18.16 5.60
CA ALA A 343 12.72 17.66 5.92
C ALA A 343 13.32 18.34 7.15
N ALA A 344 14.29 17.69 7.78
CA ALA A 344 15.15 18.30 8.80
C ALA A 344 16.57 18.34 8.26
N ILE A 345 17.17 19.52 8.13
CA ILE A 345 18.44 19.72 7.44
C ILE A 345 19.40 20.41 8.40
N ILE A 346 20.47 19.72 8.79
CA ILE A 346 21.57 20.37 9.50
C ILE A 346 22.39 21.12 8.46
N LEU A 347 22.42 22.45 8.55
CA LEU A 347 23.19 23.30 7.67
C LEU A 347 24.54 23.62 8.34
N HIS A 348 25.61 23.04 7.80
CA HIS A 348 26.97 23.23 8.30
C HIS A 348 27.63 24.49 7.74
N GLY A 349 27.23 24.92 6.55
CA GLY A 349 27.82 26.08 5.90
C GLY A 349 27.21 26.38 4.54
N MET A 350 27.32 27.64 4.12
CA MET A 350 27.06 28.06 2.75
C MET A 350 28.22 28.89 2.25
N ARG A 351 28.65 28.66 1.02
CA ARG A 351 29.76 29.39 0.38
C ARG A 351 29.41 29.76 -1.04
N LEU A 352 29.64 31.00 -1.42
CA LEU A 352 29.58 31.44 -2.80
C LEU A 352 30.99 31.42 -3.37
N VAL A 353 31.18 30.73 -4.49
CA VAL A 353 32.49 30.59 -5.15
C VAL A 353 32.45 31.09 -6.59
N ASP A 354 33.58 31.57 -7.09
CA ASP A 354 33.77 31.89 -8.50
C ASP A 354 34.01 30.64 -9.37
N SER A 355 34.23 30.82 -10.67
CA SER A 355 34.48 29.72 -11.62
C SER A 355 35.79 28.96 -11.37
N ASP A 356 36.74 29.59 -10.67
CA ASP A 356 38.03 29.01 -10.30
C ASP A 356 37.99 28.37 -8.90
N GLY A 357 36.86 28.49 -8.19
CA GLY A 357 36.64 27.95 -6.85
C GLY A 357 37.09 28.87 -5.71
N HIS A 358 37.44 30.14 -5.99
CA HIS A 358 37.75 31.11 -4.94
C HIS A 358 36.48 31.59 -4.24
N GLU A 359 36.56 31.75 -2.93
CA GLU A 359 35.42 32.13 -2.10
C GLU A 359 35.12 33.64 -2.24
N LEU A 360 33.90 33.94 -2.70
CA LEU A 360 33.36 35.30 -2.80
C LEU A 360 32.59 35.69 -1.54
N TRP A 361 32.03 34.71 -0.84
CA TRP A 361 31.31 34.90 0.41
C TRP A 361 31.15 33.59 1.18
N GLN A 362 31.17 33.67 2.50
CA GLN A 362 30.89 32.56 3.40
C GLN A 362 29.87 32.97 4.44
N TRP A 363 28.93 32.06 4.69
CA TRP A 363 27.93 32.24 5.73
C TRP A 363 28.59 32.21 7.11
N SER A 364 28.30 33.24 7.91
CA SER A 364 28.81 33.40 9.28
C SER A 364 28.23 32.38 10.28
N GLY A 365 27.29 31.55 9.84
CA GLY A 365 26.57 30.61 10.70
C GLY A 365 25.41 31.24 11.48
N TYR A 366 25.16 32.56 11.34
CA TYR A 366 24.07 33.25 12.03
C TYR A 366 22.88 33.54 11.11
N THR A 367 21.67 33.59 11.68
CA THR A 367 20.42 33.81 10.93
C THR A 367 20.25 35.25 10.43
N ASN A 368 21.11 36.19 10.84
CA ASN A 368 21.10 37.58 10.36
C ASN A 368 21.38 37.70 8.85
N ALA A 369 22.02 36.70 8.25
CA ALA A 369 22.22 36.62 6.81
C ALA A 369 20.97 36.10 6.05
N LEU A 370 19.89 35.78 6.76
CA LEU A 370 18.67 35.19 6.21
C LEU A 370 17.49 36.15 6.40
N ALA A 371 16.88 36.60 5.30
CA ALA A 371 15.71 37.48 5.29
C ALA A 371 14.49 36.78 4.69
N LYS A 372 13.29 37.33 4.91
CA LYS A 372 12.01 36.85 4.33
C LYS A 372 11.81 35.33 4.43
N VAL A 373 12.11 34.76 5.59
CA VAL A 373 11.96 33.33 5.87
C VAL A 373 10.48 32.94 5.80
N GLY A 374 10.18 31.86 5.09
CA GLY A 374 8.85 31.24 5.07
C GLY A 374 8.97 29.72 5.10
N GLY A 375 8.10 29.04 5.86
CA GLY A 375 8.06 27.57 5.87
C GLY A 375 9.25 26.88 6.54
N ILE A 376 10.13 27.63 7.22
CA ILE A 376 11.32 27.12 7.89
C ILE A 376 11.29 27.50 9.37
N ALA A 377 11.53 26.53 10.25
CA ALA A 377 11.88 26.78 11.64
C ALA A 377 13.37 26.52 11.88
N PHE A 378 14.02 27.41 12.62
CA PHE A 378 15.43 27.29 12.98
C PHE A 378 15.56 26.74 14.38
N PHE A 379 16.45 25.78 14.54
CA PHE A 379 16.83 25.25 15.83
C PHE A 379 18.35 25.19 15.95
N ARG A 380 18.86 25.53 17.13
CA ARG A 380 20.28 25.51 17.43
C ARG A 380 20.46 25.10 18.90
N GLU A 381 21.29 24.10 19.15
CA GLU A 381 21.50 23.56 20.50
C GLU A 381 22.47 24.41 21.34
N GLY A 382 23.32 25.22 20.69
CA GLY A 382 24.24 26.16 21.32
C GLY A 382 24.91 27.10 20.32
N ASP A 383 25.57 28.15 20.81
CA ASP A 383 26.18 29.20 19.96
C ASP A 383 27.28 28.67 19.01
N ASP A 384 27.86 27.50 19.27
CA ASP A 384 28.91 26.89 18.44
C ASP A 384 28.43 25.67 17.61
N GLU A 385 27.16 25.25 17.74
CA GLU A 385 26.61 24.09 17.02
C GLU A 385 25.98 24.50 15.67
N PRO A 386 26.01 23.62 14.64
CA PRO A 386 25.40 23.90 13.35
C PRO A 386 23.89 24.05 13.47
N CYS A 387 23.32 24.92 12.63
CA CYS A 387 21.90 25.22 12.68
C CYS A 387 21.10 24.08 12.02
N THR A 388 20.03 23.63 12.67
CA THR A 388 19.05 22.72 12.09
C THR A 388 17.87 23.50 11.53
N LEU A 389 17.61 23.31 10.24
CA LEU A 389 16.49 23.87 9.51
C LEU A 389 15.40 22.81 9.41
N PHE A 390 14.20 23.12 9.88
CA PHE A 390 13.03 22.28 9.63
C PHE A 390 12.21 22.88 8.51
N ALA A 391 12.13 22.17 7.38
CA ALA A 391 11.21 22.46 6.29
C ALA A 391 9.82 21.94 6.68
N LEU A 392 8.88 22.86 6.86
CA LEU A 392 7.57 22.60 7.49
C LEU A 392 6.39 22.65 6.51
N ASN A 393 6.62 23.02 5.25
CA ASN A 393 5.59 23.12 4.23
C ASN A 393 6.18 22.86 2.82
N ASP A 394 5.41 23.16 1.78
CA ASP A 394 5.77 22.85 0.38
C ASP A 394 6.60 23.95 -0.30
N ASP A 395 6.96 25.01 0.44
CA ASP A 395 7.77 26.13 -0.07
C ASP A 395 8.68 26.73 1.04
N PRO A 396 9.58 25.92 1.63
CA PRO A 396 10.50 26.34 2.68
C PRO A 396 11.64 27.18 2.09
N ARG A 397 11.61 28.48 2.35
CA ARG A 397 12.46 29.46 1.66
C ARG A 397 13.03 30.55 2.57
N PHE A 398 14.12 31.16 2.12
CA PHE A 398 14.63 32.44 2.64
C PHE A 398 15.43 33.19 1.57
N GLU A 399 15.56 34.49 1.74
CA GLU A 399 16.46 35.33 0.95
C GLU A 399 17.83 35.44 1.64
N LEU A 400 18.90 35.37 0.85
CA LEU A 400 20.26 35.59 1.33
C LEU A 400 20.57 37.08 1.36
N VAL A 401 20.90 37.60 2.53
CA VAL A 401 21.38 38.97 2.72
C VAL A 401 22.89 38.99 2.45
N LEU A 402 23.24 39.40 1.24
CA LEU A 402 24.63 39.47 0.78
C LEU A 402 25.09 40.94 0.68
N PRO A 403 26.39 41.22 0.90
CA PRO A 403 26.96 42.53 0.58
C PRO A 403 26.78 42.87 -0.90
N ASP A 404 26.54 44.15 -1.22
CA ASP A 404 26.37 44.62 -2.61
C ASP A 404 27.56 44.25 -3.50
N GLU A 405 28.77 44.27 -2.93
CA GLU A 405 30.02 43.88 -3.59
C GLU A 405 30.01 42.40 -4.00
N THR A 406 29.49 41.53 -3.13
CA THR A 406 29.34 40.09 -3.38
C THR A 406 28.31 39.84 -4.49
N LEU A 407 27.14 40.49 -4.43
CA LEU A 407 26.12 40.37 -5.48
C LEU A 407 26.65 40.87 -6.83
N ALA A 408 27.41 41.97 -6.81
CA ALA A 408 28.05 42.52 -7.99
C ALA A 408 29.22 41.67 -8.51
N ALA A 409 29.73 40.69 -7.74
CA ALA A 409 30.79 39.78 -8.15
C ALA A 409 30.28 38.49 -8.80
N ILE A 410 28.99 38.15 -8.66
CA ILE A 410 28.41 36.94 -9.26
C ILE A 410 28.43 37.03 -10.79
N ARG A 411 29.05 36.05 -11.43
CA ARG A 411 29.24 35.93 -12.88
C ARG A 411 28.89 34.51 -13.35
N PRO A 412 28.71 34.30 -14.67
CA PRO A 412 28.70 32.97 -15.27
C PRO A 412 29.75 32.04 -14.67
N GLY A 413 29.35 30.83 -14.28
CA GLY A 413 30.25 29.84 -13.69
C GLY A 413 30.44 29.94 -12.17
N CYS A 414 29.91 30.98 -11.50
CA CYS A 414 29.84 31.00 -10.04
C CYS A 414 28.88 29.92 -9.53
N ALA A 415 29.04 29.51 -8.27
CA ALA A 415 28.15 28.54 -7.62
C ALA A 415 27.90 28.88 -6.15
N LEU A 416 26.69 28.59 -5.67
CA LEU A 416 26.43 28.48 -4.23
C LEU A 416 26.61 27.03 -3.79
N LEU A 417 27.52 26.80 -2.87
CA LEU A 417 27.78 25.52 -2.23
C LEU A 417 27.03 25.46 -0.89
N LEU A 418 26.28 24.38 -0.67
CA LEU A 418 25.57 24.12 0.58
C LEU A 418 26.11 22.84 1.21
N ASP A 419 26.71 22.95 2.39
CA ASP A 419 27.16 21.79 3.16
C ASP A 419 26.07 21.38 4.14
N ILE A 420 25.38 20.27 3.86
CA ILE A 420 24.19 19.83 4.59
C ILE A 420 24.29 18.40 5.10
N THR A 421 23.58 18.12 6.18
CA THR A 421 23.22 16.74 6.57
C THR A 421 21.70 16.66 6.67
N PRO A 422 21.05 16.18 5.60
CA PRO A 422 19.59 16.06 5.51
C PRO A 422 19.08 14.78 6.17
N TYR A 423 17.96 14.92 6.86
CA TYR A 423 17.25 13.87 7.55
C TYR A 423 15.76 13.94 7.22
N THR A 424 15.06 12.81 7.33
CA THR A 424 13.60 12.83 7.37
C THR A 424 13.15 13.57 8.64
N LEU A 425 12.05 14.33 8.55
CA LEU A 425 11.52 15.08 9.68
C LEU A 425 11.27 14.16 10.89
N ALA A 426 10.68 12.98 10.65
CA ALA A 426 10.38 11.99 11.68
C ALA A 426 11.61 11.50 12.46
N SER A 427 12.79 11.42 11.84
CA SER A 427 14.01 10.99 12.52
C SER A 427 14.52 11.98 13.57
N GLN A 428 14.29 13.28 13.36
CA GLN A 428 14.79 14.34 14.24
C GLN A 428 13.74 14.77 15.27
N LEU A 429 12.45 14.41 15.07
CA LEU A 429 11.38 14.71 16.03
C LEU A 429 11.73 14.29 17.47
N PRO A 430 12.21 13.06 17.78
CA PRO A 430 12.53 12.67 19.15
C PRO A 430 13.60 13.55 19.81
N ARG A 431 14.62 13.97 19.05
CA ARG A 431 15.70 14.86 19.51
C ARG A 431 15.15 16.23 19.87
N VAL A 432 14.27 16.76 19.02
CA VAL A 432 13.60 18.05 19.21
C VAL A 432 12.62 18.01 20.40
N PHE A 433 11.86 16.92 20.55
CA PHE A 433 10.93 16.70 21.66
C PHE A 433 11.63 16.54 23.01
N ALA A 434 12.87 16.03 23.02
CA ALA A 434 13.64 15.85 24.25
C ALA A 434 14.14 17.17 24.88
N GLN A 435 14.11 18.30 24.16
CA GLN A 435 14.83 19.51 24.57
C GLN A 435 14.02 20.82 24.69
N SER A 436 12.69 20.87 24.48
CA SER A 436 11.96 22.12 24.72
C SER A 436 10.47 21.99 25.02
N GLY A 437 10.02 22.60 26.13
CA GLY A 437 8.61 22.83 26.45
C GLY A 437 7.96 23.97 25.65
N ALA A 438 8.71 24.73 24.84
CA ALA A 438 8.17 25.84 24.04
C ALA A 438 7.61 25.42 22.67
N LEU A 439 7.98 24.23 22.18
CA LEU A 439 7.61 23.75 20.84
C LEU A 439 6.19 23.15 20.74
N ALA A 440 5.51 22.95 21.87
CA ALA A 440 4.18 22.34 21.92
C ALA A 440 3.10 23.19 21.21
N ALA A 441 3.25 24.52 21.21
CA ALA A 441 2.32 25.42 20.54
C ALA A 441 2.49 25.39 19.01
N GLU A 442 3.73 25.38 18.52
CA GLU A 442 4.04 25.34 17.08
C GLU A 442 3.72 23.97 16.47
N LEU A 443 3.99 22.87 17.18
CA LEU A 443 3.60 21.53 16.77
C LEU A 443 2.08 21.35 16.69
N ARG A 444 1.31 22.05 17.53
CA ARG A 444 -0.16 22.03 17.46
C ARG A 444 -0.68 22.72 16.20
N ILE A 445 -0.10 23.87 15.85
CA ILE A 445 -0.41 24.59 14.61
C ILE A 445 -0.02 23.73 13.40
N MET A 446 1.13 23.06 13.46
CA MET A 446 1.60 22.19 12.39
C MET A 446 0.71 20.94 12.21
N ALA A 447 0.24 20.34 13.31
CA ALA A 447 -0.73 19.25 13.27
C ALA A 447 -2.09 19.68 12.68
N GLU A 448 -2.57 20.89 13.02
CA GLU A 448 -3.79 21.46 12.44
C GLU A 448 -3.64 21.72 10.93
N GLN A 449 -2.48 22.20 10.48
CA GLN A 449 -2.17 22.38 9.07
C GLN A 449 -2.07 21.05 8.31
N LEU A 450 -1.47 20.02 8.91
CA LEU A 450 -1.37 18.69 8.33
C LEU A 450 -2.75 18.04 8.16
N ASN A 451 -3.62 18.15 9.16
CA ASN A 451 -5.00 17.66 9.08
C ASN A 451 -5.81 18.39 7.99
N THR A 452 -5.62 19.71 7.86
CA THR A 452 -6.27 20.50 6.80
C THR A 452 -5.83 20.03 5.40
N ARG A 453 -4.56 19.66 5.23
CA ARG A 453 -4.02 19.11 3.97
C ARG A 453 -4.54 17.70 3.67
N LEU A 454 -4.67 16.86 4.68
CA LEU A 454 -5.29 15.53 4.53
C LEU A 454 -6.74 15.69 4.04
N ASP A 455 -7.50 16.59 4.66
CA ASP A 455 -8.89 16.88 4.23
C ASP A 455 -8.98 17.49 2.81
N GLN A 456 -7.95 18.22 2.37
CA GLN A 456 -7.87 18.74 0.99
C GLN A 456 -7.55 17.62 -0.01
N LYS A 457 -6.62 16.71 0.33
CA LYS A 457 -6.30 15.55 -0.49
C LYS A 457 -7.49 14.61 -0.60
N ASP A 458 -8.21 14.34 0.48
CA ASP A 458 -9.40 13.50 0.47
C ASP A 458 -10.49 14.08 -0.45
N ARG A 459 -10.69 15.41 -0.42
CA ARG A 459 -11.61 16.10 -1.33
C ARG A 459 -11.17 16.02 -2.79
N LEU A 460 -9.86 16.14 -3.06
CA LEU A 460 -9.33 16.01 -4.42
C LEU A 460 -9.49 14.58 -4.96
N ILE A 461 -9.22 13.58 -4.13
CA ILE A 461 -9.40 12.16 -4.46
C ILE A 461 -10.89 11.88 -4.76
N ALA A 462 -11.81 12.39 -3.94
CA ALA A 462 -13.24 12.27 -4.19
C ALA A 462 -13.65 12.89 -5.54
N SER A 463 -13.16 14.10 -5.84
CA SER A 463 -13.43 14.76 -7.13
C SER A 463 -12.84 14.00 -8.33
N GLN A 464 -11.66 13.42 -8.19
CA GLN A 464 -11.04 12.59 -9.23
C GLN A 464 -11.83 11.29 -9.45
N LYS A 465 -12.30 10.64 -8.38
CA LYS A 465 -13.18 9.46 -8.47
C LYS A 465 -14.47 9.77 -9.22
N GLU A 466 -15.15 10.89 -8.91
CA GLU A 466 -16.34 11.31 -9.66
C GLU A 466 -16.06 11.53 -11.15
N ARG A 467 -14.91 12.12 -11.48
CA ARG A 467 -14.52 12.36 -12.87
C ARG A 467 -14.25 11.06 -13.62
N ILE A 468 -13.62 10.09 -12.97
CA ILE A 468 -13.40 8.74 -13.52
C ILE A 468 -14.74 8.06 -13.80
N GLN A 469 -15.68 8.08 -12.84
CA GLN A 469 -17.01 7.49 -13.03
C GLN A 469 -17.78 8.12 -14.20
N ARG A 470 -17.67 9.45 -14.40
CA ARG A 470 -18.28 10.11 -15.58
C ARG A 470 -17.65 9.67 -16.89
N LEU A 471 -16.34 9.49 -16.92
CA LEU A 471 -15.63 9.02 -18.11
C LEU A 471 -16.01 7.58 -18.46
N GLU A 472 -16.11 6.71 -17.46
CA GLU A 472 -16.56 5.32 -17.64
C GLU A 472 -17.99 5.26 -18.17
N LYS A 473 -18.90 6.09 -17.63
CA LYS A 473 -20.27 6.20 -18.14
C LYS A 473 -20.31 6.66 -19.60
N ASN A 474 -19.54 7.69 -19.96
CA ASN A 474 -19.46 8.16 -21.35
C ASN A 474 -18.88 7.09 -22.28
N GLN A 475 -17.87 6.35 -21.83
CA GLN A 475 -17.27 5.26 -22.60
C GLN A 475 -18.30 4.14 -22.85
N HIS A 476 -19.09 3.79 -21.83
CA HIS A 476 -20.16 2.81 -21.97
C HIS A 476 -21.25 3.26 -22.96
N GLU A 477 -21.68 4.52 -22.89
CA GLU A 477 -22.66 5.09 -23.83
C GLU A 477 -22.15 5.09 -25.28
N GLN A 478 -20.86 5.40 -25.49
CA GLN A 478 -20.24 5.33 -26.82
C GLN A 478 -20.17 3.89 -27.35
N TYR A 479 -19.86 2.93 -26.48
CA TYR A 479 -19.82 1.52 -26.85
C TYR A 479 -21.19 0.98 -27.28
N GLU A 480 -22.25 1.36 -26.56
CA GLU A 480 -23.64 1.03 -26.92
C GLU A 480 -24.06 1.63 -28.28
N GLN A 481 -23.63 2.87 -28.56
CA GLN A 481 -23.88 3.49 -29.87
C GLN A 481 -23.16 2.76 -31.00
N LEU A 482 -21.93 2.31 -30.76
CA LEU A 482 -21.16 1.51 -31.71
C LEU A 482 -21.87 0.19 -32.04
N LEU A 483 -22.32 -0.56 -31.01
CA LEU A 483 -23.06 -1.81 -31.17
C LEU A 483 -24.36 -1.63 -31.97
N ARG A 484 -25.10 -0.54 -31.73
CA ARG A 484 -26.30 -0.21 -32.52
C ARG A 484 -25.96 0.08 -33.98
N ALA A 485 -24.90 0.85 -34.23
CA ALA A 485 -24.45 1.16 -35.59
C ALA A 485 -24.00 -0.10 -36.35
N GLU A 486 -23.26 -0.99 -35.68
CA GLU A 486 -22.84 -2.28 -36.25
C GLU A 486 -24.05 -3.18 -36.58
N SER A 487 -25.04 -3.23 -35.69
CA SER A 487 -26.29 -3.98 -35.92
C SER A 487 -27.09 -3.43 -37.11
N GLN A 488 -27.19 -2.10 -37.24
CA GLN A 488 -27.84 -1.46 -38.39
C GLN A 488 -27.09 -1.73 -39.70
N LEU A 489 -25.76 -1.71 -39.67
CA LEU A 489 -24.92 -2.03 -40.82
C LEU A 489 -25.11 -3.51 -41.24
N ALA A 490 -25.24 -4.43 -40.29
CA ALA A 490 -25.51 -5.84 -40.56
C ALA A 490 -26.88 -6.04 -41.24
N LEU A 491 -27.92 -5.40 -40.72
CA LEU A 491 -29.26 -5.38 -41.33
C LEU A 491 -29.25 -4.81 -42.75
N LEU A 492 -28.52 -3.71 -42.99
CA LEU A 492 -28.35 -3.13 -44.32
C LEU A 492 -27.63 -4.09 -45.28
N LYS A 493 -26.59 -4.78 -44.82
CA LYS A 493 -25.89 -5.80 -45.63
C LYS A 493 -26.81 -6.96 -45.99
N GLU A 494 -27.63 -7.45 -45.05
CA GLU A 494 -28.62 -8.50 -45.32
C GLU A 494 -29.71 -8.04 -46.31
N LEU A 495 -30.17 -6.79 -46.20
CA LEU A 495 -31.10 -6.17 -47.16
C LEU A 495 -30.49 -6.06 -48.56
N VAL A 496 -29.24 -5.64 -48.68
CA VAL A 496 -28.54 -5.53 -49.98
C VAL A 496 -28.30 -6.92 -50.59
N VAL A 497 -28.00 -7.94 -49.78
CA VAL A 497 -27.79 -9.32 -50.24
C VAL A 497 -29.10 -10.02 -50.61
N SER A 498 -30.21 -9.71 -49.92
CA SER A 498 -31.54 -10.24 -50.25
C SER A 498 -32.20 -9.54 -51.44
N SER A 499 -31.76 -8.32 -51.78
CA SER A 499 -32.25 -7.52 -52.91
C SER A 499 -31.51 -7.84 -54.21
N GLY A 500 -31.29 -9.12 -54.53
CA GLY A 500 -30.67 -9.55 -55.78
C GLY A 500 -31.40 -9.03 -57.04
N CYS A 501 -31.02 -7.83 -57.48
CA CYS A 501 -31.12 -7.22 -58.81
C CYS A 501 -30.48 -5.82 -58.65
N VAL A 502 -29.42 -5.43 -59.35
CA VAL A 502 -29.45 -5.04 -60.76
C VAL A 502 -28.03 -5.08 -61.33
N GLU A 503 -27.88 -5.80 -62.44
CA GLU A 503 -26.84 -5.60 -63.46
C GLU A 503 -26.90 -4.19 -64.06
N SER A 504 -25.74 -3.65 -64.45
CA SER A 504 -25.53 -2.45 -65.30
C SER A 504 -25.78 -1.07 -64.67
N LEU A 505 -24.71 -0.41 -64.19
CA LEU A 505 -23.85 0.51 -64.95
C LEU A 505 -22.66 0.97 -64.09
#